data_AF-A0A9E2GS60-F1
#
_entry.id   AF-A0A9E2GS60-F1
#
_cell.length_a   1.000
_cell.length_b   1.000
_cell.length_c   1.000
_cell.angle_alpha   90.00
_cell.angle_beta   90.00
_cell.angle_gamma   90.00
#
_symmetry.space_group_name_H-M   'P 1'
#
loop_
_entity.id
_entity.type
_entity.pdbx_description
1 polymer ?
#
loop_
_entity_poly.entity_id
_entity_poly.type
_entity_poly.pdbx_seq_one_letter_code
_entity_poly.pdbx_strand_id
1 'polypeptide(L)'
;MKYLLECPDCGQTTQVRFAITDGRLAAACSVCGNVHAVPLEETGPAKAAGAGSEPASGTDMAGQESCPKCGSQRGDGQESCPRCGLVFSLWVPPAEPFAEAPELAAQWSVLRKIPPSDPRHDRFLEACFRAGALSDAVRAYKTLPACATGLDTGDGKPAAWDPAARIRQIQLLSQMQFTPTNPVDRSKARIILWVLMFLVMLAALYIWTITPDDLLR
;
A
#
# COMPACT_ATOMS: atom_id res chain seq x y z
N MET A 1 4.28 -34.02 5.11
CA MET A 1 3.36 -32.89 4.87
C MET A 1 2.15 -33.44 4.14
N LYS A 2 0.93 -33.16 4.59
CA LYS A 2 -0.31 -33.58 3.92
C LYS A 2 -0.75 -32.44 3.02
N TYR A 3 -0.83 -32.67 1.72
CA TYR A 3 -1.30 -31.68 0.76
C TYR A 3 -2.78 -31.95 0.50
N LEU A 4 -3.61 -30.96 0.80
CA LEU A 4 -5.05 -30.95 0.58
C LEU A 4 -5.30 -30.15 -0.70
N LEU A 5 -5.89 -30.79 -1.70
CA LEU A 5 -6.23 -30.17 -2.98
C LEU A 5 -7.69 -30.48 -3.28
N GLU A 6 -8.38 -29.52 -3.89
CA GLU A 6 -9.76 -29.70 -4.36
C GLU A 6 -9.72 -30.45 -5.70
N CYS A 7 -10.38 -31.61 -5.74
CA CYS A 7 -10.42 -32.41 -6.95
C CYS A 7 -11.41 -31.80 -7.96
N PRO A 8 -11.01 -31.53 -9.21
CA PRO A 8 -11.88 -30.89 -10.21
C PRO A 8 -13.09 -31.75 -10.62
N ASP A 9 -13.01 -33.07 -10.45
CA ASP A 9 -14.09 -33.99 -10.81
C ASP A 9 -15.14 -34.15 -9.70
N CYS A 10 -14.72 -34.16 -8.42
CA CYS A 10 -15.62 -34.42 -7.30
C CYS A 10 -15.86 -33.20 -6.37
N GLY A 11 -15.16 -32.09 -6.59
CA GLY A 11 -15.28 -30.85 -5.81
C GLY A 11 -14.93 -31.00 -4.32
N GLN A 12 -14.37 -32.14 -3.91
CA GLN A 12 -14.03 -32.39 -2.52
C GLN A 12 -12.55 -32.08 -2.27
N THR A 13 -12.30 -31.34 -1.19
CA THR A 13 -10.95 -31.12 -0.66
C THR A 13 -10.48 -32.39 0.05
N THR A 14 -9.67 -33.20 -0.61
CA THR A 14 -9.15 -34.45 -0.06
C THR A 14 -7.63 -34.48 -0.09
N GLN A 15 -7.05 -35.41 0.65
CA GLN A 15 -5.62 -35.67 0.63
C GLN A 15 -5.27 -36.40 -0.67
N VAL A 16 -4.42 -35.79 -1.50
CA VAL A 16 -3.94 -36.42 -2.74
C VAL A 16 -2.62 -37.14 -2.51
N ARG A 17 -2.41 -38.24 -3.25
CA ARG A 17 -1.10 -38.92 -3.32
C ARG A 17 -0.42 -38.55 -4.62
N PHE A 18 0.82 -38.06 -4.53
CA PHE A 18 1.62 -37.75 -5.70
C PHE A 18 2.40 -38.98 -6.15
N ALA A 19 2.33 -39.27 -7.44
CA ALA A 19 3.16 -40.26 -8.11
C ALA A 19 3.76 -39.62 -9.37
N ILE A 20 4.96 -40.02 -9.74
CA ILE A 20 5.57 -39.59 -11.00
C ILE A 20 5.24 -40.65 -12.03
N THR A 21 4.48 -40.29 -13.04
CA THR A 21 4.11 -41.18 -14.15
C THR A 21 4.53 -40.50 -15.44
N ASP A 22 5.31 -41.18 -16.26
CA ASP A 22 5.87 -40.66 -17.53
C ASP A 22 6.61 -39.31 -17.38
N GLY A 23 7.36 -39.15 -16.28
CA GLY A 23 8.18 -37.96 -16.02
C GLY A 23 7.41 -36.69 -15.68
N ARG A 24 6.08 -36.76 -15.49
CA ARG A 24 5.25 -35.65 -15.01
C ARG A 24 4.68 -35.98 -13.63
N LEU A 25 4.51 -34.94 -12.81
CA LEU A 25 3.96 -35.10 -11.47
C LEU A 25 2.45 -35.32 -11.60
N ALA A 26 1.93 -36.45 -11.14
CA ALA A 26 0.51 -36.77 -11.17
C ALA A 26 -0.04 -36.87 -9.74
N ALA A 27 -1.22 -36.29 -9.51
CA ALA A 27 -1.93 -36.35 -8.24
C ALA A 27 -3.13 -37.29 -8.37
N ALA A 28 -3.15 -38.36 -7.57
CA ALA A 28 -4.27 -39.28 -7.48
C ALA A 28 -5.21 -38.86 -6.35
N CYS A 29 -6.50 -38.73 -6.68
CA CYS A 29 -7.54 -38.46 -5.70
C CYS A 29 -7.89 -39.73 -4.92
N SER A 30 -7.92 -39.65 -3.59
CA SER A 30 -8.20 -40.80 -2.71
C SER A 30 -9.68 -41.23 -2.69
N VAL A 31 -10.57 -40.41 -3.25
CA VAL A 31 -12.03 -40.62 -3.19
C VAL A 31 -12.57 -41.17 -4.50
N CYS A 32 -12.25 -40.54 -5.64
CA CYS A 32 -12.71 -40.99 -6.95
C CYS A 32 -11.70 -41.92 -7.66
N GLY A 33 -10.46 -42.00 -7.19
CA GLY A 33 -9.41 -42.83 -7.80
C GLY A 33 -8.82 -42.29 -9.11
N ASN A 34 -9.34 -41.17 -9.62
CA ASN A 34 -8.82 -40.55 -10.84
C ASN A 34 -7.45 -39.89 -10.61
N VAL A 35 -6.59 -40.03 -11.61
CA VAL A 35 -5.22 -39.50 -11.62
C VAL A 35 -5.16 -38.30 -12.56
N HIS A 36 -4.80 -37.14 -12.03
CA HIS A 36 -4.64 -35.92 -12.81
C HIS A 36 -3.17 -35.56 -12.93
N ALA A 37 -2.72 -35.24 -14.14
CA ALA A 37 -1.40 -34.65 -14.35
C ALA A 37 -1.41 -33.23 -13.77
N VAL A 38 -0.49 -32.95 -12.84
CA VAL A 38 -0.28 -31.61 -12.29
C VAL A 38 0.54 -30.84 -13.31
N PRO A 39 0.01 -29.76 -13.92
CA PRO A 39 0.80 -28.92 -14.82
C PRO A 39 1.91 -28.26 -14.00
N LEU A 40 3.17 -28.62 -14.27
CA LEU A 40 4.33 -27.85 -13.83
C LEU A 40 4.52 -26.71 -14.84
N GLU A 41 3.67 -25.69 -14.76
CA GLU A 41 3.96 -24.37 -15.31
C GLU A 41 3.75 -23.33 -14.22
N GLU A 42 4.80 -22.53 -14.03
CA GLU A 42 4.75 -21.27 -13.33
C GLU A 42 3.67 -20.38 -13.99
N THR A 43 2.82 -19.77 -13.17
CA THR A 43 1.75 -18.81 -13.51
C THR A 43 0.49 -19.32 -14.24
N GLY A 44 -0.65 -19.16 -13.56
CA GLY A 44 -2.04 -19.22 -14.08
C GLY A 44 -2.66 -20.63 -14.12
N PRO A 45 -3.97 -20.82 -14.38
CA PRO A 45 -4.94 -19.84 -14.89
C PRO A 45 -6.45 -20.03 -14.49
N ALA A 46 -7.31 -19.15 -15.04
CA ALA A 46 -8.62 -19.36 -15.68
C ALA A 46 -9.88 -19.96 -14.96
N LYS A 47 -10.91 -19.11 -14.87
CA LYS A 47 -12.25 -19.19 -15.54
C LYS A 47 -13.17 -20.41 -15.27
N ALA A 48 -14.34 -20.14 -14.67
CA ALA A 48 -15.62 -20.82 -14.99
C ALA A 48 -16.81 -19.86 -14.74
N ALA A 49 -17.87 -20.03 -15.52
CA ALA A 49 -18.95 -19.08 -15.77
C ALA A 49 -20.30 -19.46 -15.11
N GLY A 50 -21.17 -18.45 -14.94
CA GLY A 50 -22.64 -18.56 -14.92
C GLY A 50 -23.28 -18.06 -13.61
N ALA A 51 -23.86 -16.85 -13.51
CA ALA A 51 -25.06 -16.26 -14.15
C ALA A 51 -26.24 -16.20 -13.14
N GLY A 52 -26.72 -14.98 -12.84
CA GLY A 52 -27.92 -14.79 -12.02
C GLY A 52 -28.18 -13.37 -11.46
N SER A 53 -28.38 -12.39 -12.37
CA SER A 53 -29.33 -11.25 -12.29
C SER A 53 -29.22 -10.12 -11.24
N GLU A 54 -28.95 -8.94 -11.80
CA GLU A 54 -29.12 -7.50 -11.43
C GLU A 54 -30.48 -7.03 -10.80
N PRO A 55 -30.68 -5.72 -10.48
CA PRO A 55 -29.72 -4.60 -10.38
C PRO A 55 -29.91 -3.70 -9.13
N ALA A 56 -28.85 -3.00 -8.71
CA ALA A 56 -29.02 -1.71 -8.04
C ALA A 56 -27.76 -0.84 -8.22
N SER A 57 -27.82 0.02 -9.23
CA SER A 57 -27.24 1.37 -9.33
C SER A 57 -26.01 1.68 -8.46
N GLY A 58 -24.85 1.79 -9.12
CA GLY A 58 -23.63 2.28 -8.50
C GLY A 58 -22.48 2.39 -9.50
N THR A 59 -22.60 3.34 -10.42
CA THR A 59 -21.54 3.92 -11.28
C THR A 59 -20.36 3.00 -11.60
N ASP A 60 -20.45 2.29 -12.73
CA ASP A 60 -19.46 1.35 -13.21
C ASP A 60 -18.05 1.97 -13.36
N MET A 61 -17.18 1.64 -12.41
CA MET A 61 -15.73 1.77 -12.52
C MET A 61 -15.11 0.65 -13.39
N ALA A 62 -15.92 -0.04 -14.21
CA ALA A 62 -15.54 -1.21 -15.01
C ALA A 62 -14.50 -0.90 -16.12
N GLY A 63 -14.16 0.37 -16.37
CA GLY A 63 -13.18 0.76 -17.38
C GLY A 63 -11.81 1.23 -16.85
N GLN A 64 -11.55 1.20 -15.54
CA GLN A 64 -10.26 1.64 -15.00
C GLN A 64 -9.30 0.45 -14.80
N GLU A 65 -8.29 0.35 -15.66
CA GLU A 65 -7.20 -0.63 -15.58
C GLU A 65 -6.29 -0.44 -14.35
N SER A 66 -6.44 0.66 -13.60
CA SER A 66 -5.63 0.95 -12.42
C SER A 66 -6.45 1.45 -11.24
N CYS A 67 -6.00 1.12 -10.03
CA CYS A 67 -6.61 1.58 -8.79
C CYS A 67 -6.54 3.11 -8.69
N PRO A 68 -7.66 3.80 -8.42
CA PRO A 68 -7.68 5.26 -8.39
C PRO A 68 -6.96 5.85 -7.17
N LYS A 69 -6.71 5.05 -6.12
CA LYS A 69 -6.03 5.50 -4.89
C LYS A 69 -4.52 5.35 -4.93
N CYS A 70 -4.02 4.21 -5.43
CA CYS A 70 -2.58 3.88 -5.41
C CYS A 70 -1.97 3.64 -6.80
N GLY A 71 -2.79 3.59 -7.86
CA GLY A 71 -2.33 3.37 -9.23
C GLY A 71 -1.89 1.94 -9.54
N SER A 72 -2.10 0.97 -8.65
CA SER A 72 -1.80 -0.44 -8.96
C SER A 72 -2.68 -0.95 -10.10
N GLN A 73 -2.17 -1.83 -10.96
CA GLN A 73 -2.98 -2.46 -12.00
C GLN A 73 -4.12 -3.28 -11.37
N ARG A 74 -5.32 -3.15 -11.93
CA ARG A 74 -6.51 -3.88 -11.50
C ARG A 74 -6.61 -5.18 -12.28
N GLY A 75 -6.69 -6.31 -11.60
CA GLY A 75 -7.00 -7.59 -12.24
C GLY A 75 -8.49 -7.69 -12.57
N ASP A 76 -8.81 -8.41 -13.65
CA ASP A 76 -10.21 -8.66 -14.05
C ASP A 76 -11.00 -9.32 -12.91
N GLY A 77 -12.17 -8.78 -12.60
CA GLY A 77 -13.04 -9.28 -11.53
C GLY A 77 -12.62 -8.94 -10.10
N GLN A 78 -11.57 -8.14 -9.89
CA GLN A 78 -11.20 -7.73 -8.53
C GLN A 78 -12.17 -6.68 -7.97
N GLU A 79 -12.76 -6.99 -6.82
CA GLU A 79 -13.66 -6.11 -6.06
C GLU A 79 -12.91 -5.10 -5.18
N SER A 80 -11.67 -5.42 -4.79
CA SER A 80 -10.81 -4.53 -4.02
C SER A 80 -9.37 -4.53 -4.51
N CYS A 81 -8.66 -3.43 -4.25
CA CYS A 81 -7.25 -3.31 -4.59
C CYS A 81 -6.39 -4.15 -3.63
N PRO A 82 -5.59 -5.12 -4.12
CA PRO A 82 -4.75 -5.95 -3.26
C PRO A 82 -3.63 -5.18 -2.56
N ARG A 83 -3.26 -4.00 -3.08
CA ARG A 83 -2.18 -3.17 -2.54
C ARG A 83 -2.64 -2.21 -1.43
N CYS A 84 -3.86 -1.67 -1.52
CA CYS A 84 -4.33 -0.64 -0.59
C CYS A 84 -5.68 -0.93 0.06
N GLY A 85 -6.30 -2.07 -0.24
CA GLY A 85 -7.57 -2.51 0.32
C GLY A 85 -8.79 -1.70 -0.13
N LEU A 86 -8.64 -0.81 -1.13
CA LEU A 86 -9.76 0.00 -1.62
C LEU A 86 -10.79 -0.91 -2.30
N VAL A 87 -12.02 -0.95 -1.76
CA VAL A 87 -13.17 -1.60 -2.40
C VAL A 87 -13.70 -0.69 -3.51
N PHE A 88 -13.70 -1.17 -4.75
CA PHE A 88 -14.01 -0.34 -5.92
C PHE A 88 -15.47 0.07 -6.00
N SER A 89 -16.40 -0.79 -5.57
CA SER A 89 -17.85 -0.51 -5.56
C SER A 89 -18.25 0.56 -4.54
N LEU A 90 -17.48 0.70 -3.45
CA LEU A 90 -17.73 1.69 -2.40
C LEU A 90 -16.96 3.00 -2.63
N TRP A 91 -16.11 3.04 -3.66
CA TRP A 91 -15.29 4.21 -3.90
C TRP A 91 -16.06 5.27 -4.67
N VAL A 92 -16.33 6.39 -3.99
CA VAL A 92 -16.86 7.60 -4.61
C VAL A 92 -15.69 8.56 -4.86
N PRO A 93 -15.39 8.94 -6.12
CA PRO A 93 -14.43 9.99 -6.38
C PRO A 93 -14.93 11.29 -5.73
N PRO A 94 -14.10 11.99 -4.93
CA PRO A 94 -14.41 13.34 -4.53
C PRO A 94 -14.51 14.22 -5.79
N ALA A 95 -15.54 15.05 -5.86
CA ALA A 95 -15.82 15.89 -7.02
C ALA A 95 -14.67 16.86 -7.33
N GLU A 96 -13.96 17.31 -6.29
CA GLU A 96 -12.81 18.20 -6.42
C GLU A 96 -11.58 17.63 -5.70
N PRO A 97 -10.37 17.76 -6.28
CA PRO A 97 -9.13 17.45 -5.58
C PRO A 97 -8.99 18.33 -4.33
N PHE A 98 -8.53 17.73 -3.21
CA PHE A 98 -8.28 18.43 -1.94
C PHE A 98 -9.52 19.04 -1.26
N ALA A 99 -10.69 18.41 -1.41
CA ALA A 99 -11.94 18.86 -0.78
C ALA A 99 -11.82 19.04 0.76
N GLU A 100 -11.02 18.20 1.42
CA GLU A 100 -10.77 18.26 2.86
C GLU A 100 -9.69 19.29 3.25
N ALA A 101 -8.97 19.86 2.28
CA ALA A 101 -7.82 20.74 2.50
C ALA A 101 -7.87 21.96 1.54
N PRO A 102 -8.68 23.00 1.85
CA PRO A 102 -8.90 24.14 0.95
C PRO A 102 -7.62 24.94 0.65
N GLU A 103 -6.66 24.96 1.57
CA GLU A 103 -5.34 25.59 1.35
C GLU A 103 -4.55 24.88 0.23
N LEU A 104 -4.60 23.54 0.19
CA LEU A 104 -3.96 22.75 -0.86
C LEU A 104 -4.70 22.91 -2.19
N ALA A 105 -6.03 23.01 -2.18
CA ALA A 105 -6.83 23.31 -3.37
C ALA A 105 -6.42 24.67 -4.00
N ALA A 106 -6.25 25.70 -3.17
CA ALA A 106 -5.79 27.01 -3.62
C ALA A 106 -4.38 26.94 -4.23
N GLN A 107 -3.43 26.28 -3.56
CA GLN A 107 -2.07 26.08 -4.08
C GLN A 107 -2.08 25.31 -5.41
N TRP A 108 -2.91 24.27 -5.53
CA TRP A 108 -3.05 23.49 -6.76
C TRP A 108 -3.56 24.31 -7.94
N SER A 109 -4.52 25.22 -7.70
CA SER A 109 -5.08 26.10 -8.74
C SER A 109 -4.03 27.04 -9.36
N VAL A 110 -3.00 27.40 -8.59
CA VAL A 110 -1.85 28.19 -9.05
C VAL A 110 -0.84 27.29 -9.76
N LEU A 111 -0.53 26.13 -9.17
CA LEU A 111 0.48 25.19 -9.68
C LEU A 111 0.12 24.59 -11.03
N ARG A 112 -1.16 24.38 -11.36
CA ARG A 112 -1.55 23.85 -12.67
C ARG A 112 -1.15 24.74 -13.85
N LYS A 113 -0.82 26.01 -13.61
CA LYS A 113 -0.36 26.98 -14.63
C LYS A 113 1.16 27.00 -14.77
N ILE A 114 1.86 26.38 -13.82
CA ILE A 114 3.33 26.37 -13.73
C ILE A 114 3.81 25.06 -14.37
N PRO A 115 4.96 25.08 -15.07
CA PRO A 115 5.51 23.85 -15.61
C PRO A 115 5.85 22.87 -14.48
N PRO A 116 5.57 21.59 -14.68
CA PRO A 116 5.75 20.58 -13.64
C PRO A 116 7.19 20.43 -13.11
N SER A 117 8.18 20.82 -13.90
CA SER A 117 9.60 20.84 -13.52
C SER A 117 9.96 21.89 -12.47
N ASP A 118 9.04 22.82 -12.17
CA ASP A 118 9.27 23.89 -11.19
C ASP A 118 9.34 23.32 -9.75
N PRO A 119 10.32 23.74 -8.93
CA PRO A 119 10.47 23.28 -7.55
C PRO A 119 9.28 23.60 -6.64
N ARG A 120 8.35 24.47 -7.05
CA ARG A 120 7.09 24.70 -6.34
C ARG A 120 6.21 23.45 -6.31
N HIS A 121 6.30 22.58 -7.30
CA HIS A 121 5.61 21.28 -7.28
C HIS A 121 6.13 20.37 -6.17
N ASP A 122 7.44 20.40 -5.86
CA ASP A 122 8.02 19.63 -4.76
C ASP A 122 7.52 20.11 -3.40
N ARG A 123 7.53 21.43 -3.18
CA ARG A 123 7.02 22.04 -1.93
C ARG A 123 5.54 21.70 -1.71
N PHE A 124 4.77 21.67 -2.79
CA PHE A 124 3.37 21.27 -2.75
C PHE A 124 3.17 19.80 -2.41
N LEU A 125 3.96 18.91 -3.03
CA LEU A 125 3.91 17.48 -2.71
C LEU A 125 4.31 17.21 -1.26
N GLU A 126 5.27 17.96 -0.71
CA GLU A 126 5.62 17.88 0.71
C GLU A 126 4.46 18.35 1.61
N ALA A 127 3.78 19.45 1.25
CA ALA A 127 2.59 19.90 1.96
C ALA A 127 1.44 18.85 1.90
N CYS A 128 1.22 18.25 0.73
CA CYS A 128 0.27 17.16 0.56
C CYS A 128 0.64 15.93 1.40
N PHE A 129 1.93 15.62 1.51
CA PHE A 129 2.41 14.53 2.36
C PHE A 129 2.10 14.79 3.84
N ARG A 130 2.44 15.98 4.35
CA ARG A 130 2.16 16.36 5.74
C ARG A 130 0.66 16.36 6.06
N ALA A 131 -0.18 16.70 5.08
CA ALA A 131 -1.63 16.69 5.22
C ALA A 131 -2.28 15.31 4.98
N GLY A 132 -1.51 14.27 4.61
CA GLY A 132 -2.08 12.96 4.25
C GLY A 132 -2.85 12.95 2.92
N ALA A 133 -2.78 14.02 2.13
CA ALA A 133 -3.54 14.24 0.90
C ALA A 133 -2.77 13.80 -0.38
N LEU A 134 -1.80 12.89 -0.26
CA LEU A 134 -1.02 12.43 -1.43
C LEU A 134 -1.87 11.72 -2.49
N SER A 135 -2.90 10.98 -2.08
CA SER A 135 -3.82 10.34 -3.04
C SER A 135 -4.60 11.38 -3.87
N ASP A 136 -4.93 12.53 -3.28
CA ASP A 136 -5.54 13.65 -4.01
C ASP A 136 -4.56 14.27 -4.98
N ALA A 137 -3.30 14.44 -4.56
CA ALA A 137 -2.23 14.90 -5.45
C ALA A 137 -2.06 13.97 -6.66
N VAL A 138 -2.01 12.64 -6.47
CA VAL A 138 -1.93 11.69 -7.60
C VAL A 138 -3.06 11.91 -8.59
N ARG A 139 -4.30 12.01 -8.12
CA ARG A 139 -5.47 12.24 -8.97
C ARG A 139 -5.35 13.57 -9.71
N ALA A 140 -4.95 14.63 -9.00
CA ALA A 140 -4.79 15.95 -9.56
C ALA A 140 -3.72 15.99 -10.67
N TYR A 141 -2.54 15.41 -10.43
CA TYR A 141 -1.46 15.35 -11.43
C TYR A 141 -1.82 14.51 -12.65
N LYS A 142 -2.61 13.44 -12.50
CA LYS A 142 -3.11 12.66 -13.65
C LYS A 142 -3.99 13.47 -14.60
N THR A 143 -4.67 14.50 -14.09
CA THR A 143 -5.50 15.39 -14.93
C THR A 143 -4.70 16.46 -15.67
N LEU A 144 -3.40 16.62 -15.39
CA LEU A 144 -2.60 17.61 -16.09
C LEU A 144 -2.35 17.15 -17.55
N PRO A 145 -2.56 18.03 -18.55
CA PRO A 145 -2.38 17.68 -19.95
C PRO A 145 -0.94 17.24 -20.25
N ALA A 146 0.06 17.78 -19.53
CA ALA A 146 1.46 17.37 -19.63
C ALA A 146 1.72 15.88 -19.31
N CYS A 147 0.78 15.21 -18.62
CA CYS A 147 0.86 13.78 -18.31
C CYS A 147 -0.02 12.93 -19.21
N ALA A 148 -1.10 13.51 -19.75
CA ALA A 148 -2.02 12.85 -20.66
C ALA A 148 -1.42 12.70 -22.07
N THR A 149 -0.65 13.69 -22.50
CA THR A 149 0.23 13.55 -23.65
C THR A 149 1.48 12.79 -23.21
N GLY A 150 1.40 11.48 -23.12
CA GLY A 150 2.56 10.59 -23.28
C GLY A 150 3.10 10.70 -24.70
N LEU A 151 3.29 11.94 -25.19
CA LEU A 151 3.88 12.20 -26.48
C LEU A 151 5.35 11.86 -26.28
N ASP A 152 5.68 10.65 -26.69
CA ASP A 152 7.01 10.26 -27.12
C ASP A 152 7.48 11.38 -28.05
N THR A 153 8.19 12.34 -27.48
CA THR A 153 9.10 13.18 -28.24
C THR A 153 9.96 12.13 -28.94
N GLY A 154 9.89 12.06 -30.28
CA GLY A 154 10.39 10.95 -31.11
C GLY A 154 11.90 10.62 -30.99
N ASP A 155 12.53 11.12 -29.94
CA ASP A 155 13.90 10.99 -29.52
C ASP A 155 14.11 9.86 -28.50
N GLY A 156 13.05 9.10 -28.14
CA GLY A 156 13.15 8.00 -27.15
C GLY A 156 13.56 8.45 -25.75
N LYS A 157 13.49 9.77 -25.48
CA LYS A 157 13.87 10.36 -24.20
C LYS A 157 12.61 10.50 -23.34
N PRO A 158 12.53 9.84 -22.18
CA PRO A 158 11.38 10.01 -21.30
C PRO A 158 11.22 11.50 -20.98
N ALA A 159 9.98 11.99 -20.98
CA ALA A 159 9.68 13.34 -20.52
C ALA A 159 10.44 13.59 -19.22
N ALA A 160 11.23 14.66 -19.17
CA ALA A 160 12.21 14.90 -18.10
C ALA A 160 11.59 14.97 -16.68
N TRP A 161 10.27 14.95 -16.59
CA TRP A 161 9.53 14.91 -15.35
C TRP A 161 8.31 13.99 -15.47
N ASP A 162 8.35 12.85 -14.77
CA ASP A 162 7.20 11.96 -14.56
C ASP A 162 6.63 12.20 -13.14
N PRO A 163 5.45 12.83 -12.99
CA PRO A 163 4.84 13.03 -11.68
C PRO A 163 4.47 11.72 -11.01
N ALA A 164 4.11 10.68 -11.78
CA ALA A 164 3.76 9.39 -11.21
C ALA A 164 4.99 8.72 -10.62
N ALA A 165 6.16 8.81 -11.26
CA ALA A 165 7.43 8.38 -10.67
C ALA A 165 7.76 9.18 -9.40
N ARG A 166 7.58 10.51 -9.43
CA ARG A 166 7.92 11.37 -8.29
C ARG A 166 7.02 11.14 -7.07
N ILE A 167 5.72 10.95 -7.29
CA ILE A 167 4.79 10.61 -6.20
C ILE A 167 5.08 9.20 -5.68
N ARG A 168 5.40 8.23 -6.56
CA ARG A 168 5.85 6.89 -6.13
C ARG A 168 7.11 6.97 -5.26
N GLN A 169 8.08 7.81 -5.62
CA GLN A 169 9.28 8.04 -4.82
C GLN A 169 8.95 8.61 -3.44
N ILE A 170 8.08 9.62 -3.36
CA ILE A 170 7.65 10.21 -2.07
C ILE A 170 6.88 9.19 -1.22
N GLN A 171 6.04 8.35 -1.82
CA GLN A 171 5.34 7.26 -1.13
C GLN A 171 6.31 6.18 -0.61
N LEU A 172 7.36 5.86 -1.36
CA LEU A 172 8.38 4.91 -0.90
C LEU A 172 9.21 5.50 0.25
N LEU A 173 9.57 6.77 0.17
CA LEU A 173 10.26 7.48 1.24
C LEU A 173 9.40 7.59 2.50
N SER A 174 8.10 7.82 2.36
CA SER A 174 7.20 7.85 3.50
C SER A 174 7.02 6.49 4.17
N GLN A 175 7.02 5.40 3.39
CA GLN A 175 7.02 4.04 3.94
C GLN A 175 8.26 3.75 4.80
N MET A 176 9.43 4.30 4.45
CA MET A 176 10.64 4.21 5.28
C MET A 176 10.60 5.14 6.51
N GLN A 177 9.77 6.20 6.49
CA GLN A 177 9.57 7.11 7.62
C GLN A 177 8.55 6.61 8.64
N PHE A 178 7.87 5.49 8.42
CA PHE A 178 7.09 4.79 9.45
C PHE A 178 8.01 4.04 10.43
N THR A 179 8.97 4.74 11.03
CA THR A 179 9.21 4.51 12.45
C THR A 179 8.16 5.36 13.16
N PRO A 180 7.16 4.76 13.82
CA PRO A 180 6.21 5.54 14.60
C PRO A 180 7.01 6.20 15.72
N THR A 181 7.44 7.44 15.48
CA THR A 181 7.68 8.39 16.56
C THR A 181 6.30 8.70 17.09
N ASN A 182 5.80 7.78 17.94
CA ASN A 182 4.62 8.00 18.75
C ASN A 182 4.75 9.44 19.29
N PRO A 183 3.82 10.36 18.97
CA PRO A 183 3.99 11.76 19.34
C PRO A 183 4.26 11.78 20.83
N VAL A 184 5.49 12.13 21.20
CA VAL A 184 5.92 12.05 22.58
C VAL A 184 4.99 12.99 23.35
N ASP A 185 4.05 12.40 24.08
CA ASP A 185 3.11 13.12 24.90
C ASP A 185 3.94 13.95 25.88
N ARG A 186 4.00 15.27 25.63
CA ARG A 186 4.90 16.20 26.32
C ARG A 186 4.68 16.15 27.83
N SER A 187 3.48 15.74 28.26
CA SER A 187 3.15 15.52 29.67
C SER A 187 3.91 14.32 30.25
N LYS A 188 3.91 13.17 29.55
CA LYS A 188 4.61 11.94 29.94
C LYS A 188 6.12 12.10 29.91
N ALA A 189 6.66 12.82 28.93
CA ALA A 189 8.10 13.12 28.87
C ALA A 189 8.58 13.94 30.07
N ARG A 190 7.79 14.93 30.51
CA ARG A 190 8.11 15.69 31.74
C ARG A 190 8.05 14.80 32.97
N ILE A 191 7.05 13.95 33.10
CA ILE A 191 6.93 13.03 34.25
C ILE A 191 8.14 12.09 34.31
N ILE A 192 8.51 11.49 33.18
CA ILE A 192 9.69 10.61 33.09
C ILE A 192 10.96 11.36 33.49
N LEU A 193 11.15 12.58 32.98
CA LEU A 193 12.30 13.43 33.34
C LEU A 193 12.36 13.70 34.86
N TRP A 194 11.23 14.06 35.47
CA TRP A 194 11.14 14.32 36.91
C TRP A 194 11.44 13.07 37.74
N VAL A 195 10.90 11.91 37.36
CA VAL A 195 11.17 10.63 38.02
C VAL A 195 12.67 10.29 37.94
N LEU A 196 13.29 10.52 36.77
CA LEU A 196 14.70 10.23 36.56
C LEU A 196 15.60 11.17 37.37
N MET A 197 15.29 12.47 37.41
CA MET A 197 15.96 13.45 38.29
C MET A 197 15.83 13.07 39.76
N PHE A 198 14.64 12.65 40.20
CA PHE A 198 14.40 12.23 41.59
C PHE A 198 15.22 10.98 41.95
N LEU A 199 15.29 9.99 41.05
CA LEU A 199 16.11 8.79 41.22
C LEU A 199 17.60 9.11 41.35
N VAL A 200 18.11 10.02 40.52
CA VAL A 200 19.52 10.47 40.58
C VAL A 200 19.79 11.17 41.92
N MET A 201 18.87 11.99 42.40
CA MET A 201 19.00 12.67 43.69
C MET A 201 19.02 11.66 44.85
N LEU A 202 18.13 10.66 44.84
CA LEU A 202 18.13 9.59 45.83
C LEU A 202 19.43 8.78 45.82
N ALA A 203 19.95 8.45 44.64
CA ALA A 203 21.21 7.74 44.51
C ALA A 203 22.39 8.56 45.08
N ALA A 204 22.42 9.86 44.79
CA ALA A 204 23.45 10.76 45.34
C ALA A 204 23.35 10.86 46.89
N LEU A 205 22.13 10.94 47.42
CA LEU A 205 21.91 10.98 48.86
C LEU A 205 22.31 9.67 49.53
N TYR A 206 21.99 8.54 48.90
CA TYR A 206 22.39 7.20 49.37
C TYR A 206 23.92 7.05 49.41
N ILE A 207 24.62 7.47 48.34
CA ILE A 207 26.08 7.49 48.30
C ILE A 207 26.65 8.38 49.39
N TRP A 208 26.04 9.54 49.66
CA TRP A 208 26.47 10.43 50.72
C TRP A 208 26.28 9.85 52.13
N THR A 209 25.26 9.00 52.32
CA THR A 209 25.02 8.31 53.60
C THR A 209 25.88 7.08 53.82
N ILE A 210 26.50 6.52 52.76
CA ILE A 210 27.47 5.43 52.91
C ILE A 210 28.76 6.01 53.49
N THR A 211 29.05 5.66 54.74
CA THR A 211 30.33 5.95 55.37
C THR A 211 31.43 5.08 54.77
N PRO A 212 32.67 5.59 54.63
CA PRO A 212 33.79 4.84 54.03
C PRO A 212 34.11 3.53 54.76
N ASP A 213 33.72 3.40 56.04
CA ASP A 213 33.87 2.19 56.82
C ASP A 213 33.03 0.99 56.31
N ASP A 214 31.90 1.24 55.63
CA ASP A 214 31.07 0.18 55.02
C ASP A 214 31.62 -0.32 53.67
N LEU A 215 32.52 0.44 53.03
CA LEU A 215 33.15 0.05 51.76
C LEU A 215 34.40 -0.82 51.96
N LEU A 216 34.89 -0.95 53.20
CA LEU A 216 36.11 -1.67 53.55
C LEU A 216 35.86 -3.02 54.24
N ARG A 217 34.60 -3.45 54.38
CA ARG A 217 34.20 -4.79 54.82
C ARG A 217 33.70 -5.63 53.65
#